data_AF-A0A2P6NDA6-F1
#
_entry.id   AF-A0A2P6NDA6-F1
#
_cell.length_a   1.000
_cell.length_b   1.000
_cell.length_c   1.000
_cell.angle_alpha   90.00
_cell.angle_beta   90.00
_cell.angle_gamma   90.00
#
_symmetry.space_group_name_H-M   'P 1'
#
loop_
_entity.id
_entity.type
_entity.pdbx_description
1 polymer ?
#
loop_
_entity_poly.entity_id
_entity_poly.type
_entity_poly.pdbx_seq_one_letter_code
_entity_poly.pdbx_strand_id
1 'polypeptide(L)'
;SNQNYGNQNLLMSRHEQFFGYHHERFHALFGVTQGTALLLSIILSDACDNHIPEPIHVLWMLYFFKAYPRKYAASEFWMVDPKTHQFWVWRCVALLYQALDTIRMENRLVGGLNIPSLAVDGTECPIRRSRDADTQRLFYSGKKKTHTIMYEIAVDVCTGFIHHVWGGYPGSDNDLSMISASGLLEELFEGEKLLGDKIYRHLDQIVTPTAGKWYTLNAAEQTFNSYVSSRREIVEHVFGRMKQFHCLQEKWRHSLPQHLAVFTVIANIINVDKKPSQL
;
A
#
# COMPACT_ATOMS: atom_id res chain seq x y z
N SER A 1 -32.47 15.76 -20.33
CA SER A 1 -31.69 15.32 -21.51
C SER A 1 -30.54 16.27 -21.82
N ASN A 2 -30.73 17.59 -21.94
CA ASN A 2 -29.63 18.54 -22.26
C ASN A 2 -28.60 18.81 -21.14
N GLN A 3 -28.94 18.64 -19.86
CA GLN A 3 -27.97 18.77 -18.75
C GLN A 3 -26.94 17.62 -18.70
N ASN A 4 -27.33 16.40 -19.12
CA ASN A 4 -26.41 15.25 -19.14
C ASN A 4 -25.36 15.37 -20.25
N TYR A 5 -25.72 15.90 -21.42
CA TYR A 5 -24.78 16.16 -22.51
C TYR A 5 -23.78 17.28 -22.18
N GLY A 6 -24.22 18.33 -21.49
CA GLY A 6 -23.33 19.42 -21.03
C GLY A 6 -22.29 18.95 -20.01
N ASN A 7 -22.69 18.10 -19.06
CA ASN A 7 -21.78 17.51 -18.07
C ASN A 7 -20.80 16.50 -18.70
N GLN A 8 -21.25 15.69 -19.68
CA GLN A 8 -20.37 14.76 -20.38
C GLN A 8 -19.28 15.47 -21.20
N ASN A 9 -19.60 16.56 -21.89
CA ASN A 9 -18.60 17.37 -22.62
C ASN A 9 -17.62 18.10 -21.68
N LEU A 10 -18.07 18.51 -20.49
CA LEU A 10 -17.20 19.10 -19.47
C LEU A 10 -16.30 18.04 -18.79
N LEU A 11 -16.80 16.82 -18.61
CA LEU A 11 -16.04 15.67 -18.11
C LEU A 11 -14.99 15.18 -19.14
N MET A 12 -15.35 15.11 -20.42
CA MET A 12 -14.40 14.79 -21.50
C MET A 12 -13.29 15.84 -21.63
N SER A 13 -13.62 17.13 -21.57
CA SER A 13 -12.61 18.20 -21.64
C SER A 13 -11.67 18.21 -20.42
N ARG A 14 -12.14 17.81 -19.23
CA ARG A 14 -11.26 17.60 -18.06
C ARG A 14 -10.40 16.33 -18.16
N HIS A 15 -10.92 15.26 -18.74
CA HIS A 15 -10.17 14.01 -18.94
C HIS A 15 -8.94 14.24 -19.84
N GLU A 16 -9.11 14.91 -20.98
CA GLU A 16 -7.99 15.30 -21.86
C GLU A 16 -7.03 16.29 -21.18
N GLN A 17 -7.55 17.19 -20.33
CA GLN A 17 -6.70 18.08 -19.53
C GLN A 17 -5.77 17.33 -18.58
N PHE A 18 -6.23 16.30 -17.86
CA PHE A 18 -5.38 15.63 -16.86
C PHE A 18 -4.23 14.83 -17.48
N PHE A 19 -4.43 14.21 -18.64
CA PHE A 19 -3.33 13.57 -19.36
C PHE A 19 -2.41 14.58 -20.06
N GLY A 20 -2.86 15.84 -20.23
CA GLY A 20 -2.04 16.98 -20.66
C GLY A 20 -1.33 17.73 -19.51
N TYR A 21 -1.51 17.34 -18.24
CA TYR A 21 -0.80 17.98 -17.12
C TYR A 21 0.71 17.70 -17.18
N HIS A 22 1.51 18.66 -16.68
CA HIS A 22 2.90 18.39 -16.31
C HIS A 22 2.98 17.22 -15.33
N HIS A 23 3.93 16.29 -15.56
CA HIS A 23 4.06 15.04 -14.81
C HIS A 23 4.03 15.22 -13.28
N GLU A 24 4.67 16.27 -12.76
CA GLU A 24 4.71 16.57 -11.32
C GLU A 24 3.33 16.86 -10.73
N ARG A 25 2.49 17.62 -11.45
CA ARG A 25 1.14 17.95 -11.00
C ARG A 25 0.23 16.71 -11.01
N PHE A 26 0.39 15.85 -12.00
CA PHE A 26 -0.35 14.59 -12.07
C PHE A 26 0.02 13.68 -10.88
N HIS A 27 1.31 13.48 -10.63
CA HIS A 27 1.78 12.68 -9.50
C HIS A 27 1.33 13.28 -8.15
N ALA A 28 1.35 14.61 -8.00
CA ALA A 28 0.85 15.26 -6.79
C ALA A 28 -0.64 14.97 -6.53
N LEU A 29 -1.47 14.93 -7.58
CA LEU A 29 -2.91 14.74 -7.47
C LEU A 29 -3.34 13.27 -7.33
N PHE A 30 -2.59 12.34 -7.95
CA PHE A 30 -2.98 10.93 -8.06
C PHE A 30 -2.02 9.94 -7.38
N GLY A 31 -0.84 10.39 -6.96
CA GLY A 31 0.17 9.55 -6.29
C GLY A 31 0.90 8.56 -7.19
N VAL A 32 0.70 8.64 -8.51
CA VAL A 32 1.31 7.75 -9.51
C VAL A 32 1.65 8.52 -10.78
N THR A 33 2.45 7.92 -11.66
CA THR A 33 2.70 8.47 -13.00
C THR A 33 1.49 8.32 -13.93
N GLN A 34 1.45 9.13 -14.99
CA GLN A 34 0.43 8.99 -16.05
C GLN A 34 0.48 7.62 -16.74
N GLY A 35 1.68 7.08 -16.96
CA GLY A 35 1.87 5.76 -17.54
C GLY A 35 1.24 4.66 -16.70
N THR A 36 1.40 4.71 -15.38
CA THR A 36 0.73 3.79 -14.46
C THR A 36 -0.78 3.93 -14.51
N ALA A 37 -1.32 5.16 -14.49
CA ALA A 37 -2.76 5.36 -14.58
C ALA A 37 -3.36 4.80 -15.89
N LEU A 38 -2.63 4.94 -17.01
CA LEU A 38 -3.01 4.34 -18.29
C LEU A 38 -2.97 2.81 -18.23
N LEU A 39 -1.89 2.23 -17.69
CA LEU A 39 -1.75 0.78 -17.54
C LEU A 39 -2.86 0.18 -16.67
N LEU A 40 -3.21 0.84 -15.56
CA LEU A 40 -4.34 0.42 -14.71
C LEU A 40 -5.67 0.47 -15.47
N SER A 41 -5.85 1.44 -16.36
CA SER A 41 -7.06 1.54 -17.20
C SER A 41 -7.16 0.38 -18.20
N ILE A 42 -6.02 -0.04 -18.77
CA ILE A 42 -5.93 -1.21 -19.66
C ILE A 42 -6.26 -2.49 -18.89
N ILE A 43 -5.64 -2.70 -17.72
CA ILE A 43 -5.88 -3.87 -16.86
C ILE A 43 -7.36 -3.97 -16.48
N LEU A 44 -7.98 -2.85 -16.10
CA LEU A 44 -9.41 -2.82 -15.76
C LEU A 44 -10.34 -3.11 -16.94
N SER A 45 -9.92 -2.73 -18.14
CA SER A 45 -10.68 -2.99 -19.36
C SER A 45 -10.65 -4.47 -19.74
N ASP A 46 -9.52 -5.14 -19.48
CA ASP A 46 -9.35 -6.58 -19.73
C ASP A 46 -10.02 -7.46 -18.65
N ALA A 47 -10.07 -6.98 -17.40
CA ALA A 47 -10.60 -7.75 -16.28
C ALA A 47 -12.14 -7.86 -16.19
N CYS A 48 -12.89 -7.35 -17.18
CA CYS A 48 -14.32 -7.11 -17.02
C CYS A 48 -15.08 -7.01 -18.35
N ASP A 49 -16.10 -7.86 -18.54
CA ASP A 49 -16.96 -7.81 -19.75
C ASP A 49 -18.16 -6.85 -19.65
N ASN A 50 -18.51 -6.39 -18.45
CA ASN A 50 -19.71 -5.57 -18.19
C ASN A 50 -19.44 -4.44 -17.20
N HIS A 51 -19.94 -3.24 -17.52
CA HIS A 51 -19.65 -2.01 -16.76
C HIS A 51 -18.14 -1.75 -16.66
N ILE A 52 -17.51 -1.65 -17.82
CA ILE A 52 -16.07 -1.44 -17.98
C ILE A 52 -15.69 -0.06 -17.43
N PRO A 53 -14.73 0.03 -16.50
CA PRO A 53 -14.24 1.33 -16.03
C PRO A 53 -13.52 2.09 -17.15
N GLU A 54 -14.09 3.21 -17.56
CA GLU A 54 -13.36 4.22 -18.34
C GLU A 54 -12.16 4.82 -17.57
N PRO A 55 -11.14 5.38 -18.25
CA PRO A 55 -9.94 5.89 -17.59
C PRO A 55 -10.22 7.00 -16.55
N ILE A 56 -11.30 7.78 -16.73
CA ILE A 56 -11.74 8.77 -15.74
C ILE A 56 -12.09 8.13 -14.38
N HIS A 57 -12.64 6.91 -14.36
CA HIS A 57 -12.94 6.17 -13.14
C HIS A 57 -11.67 5.74 -12.41
N VAL A 58 -10.57 5.49 -13.14
CA VAL A 58 -9.26 5.24 -12.54
C VAL A 58 -8.76 6.50 -11.85
N LEU A 59 -8.91 7.68 -12.48
CA LEU A 59 -8.54 8.95 -11.86
C LEU A 59 -9.38 9.24 -10.60
N TRP A 60 -10.67 8.92 -10.59
CA TRP A 60 -11.53 9.04 -9.40
C TRP A 60 -11.03 8.16 -8.26
N MET A 61 -10.68 6.90 -8.55
CA MET A 61 -10.13 5.97 -7.57
C MET A 61 -8.78 6.44 -7.03
N LEU A 62 -7.84 6.82 -7.91
CA LEU A 62 -6.52 7.30 -7.51
C LEU A 62 -6.61 8.58 -6.68
N TYR A 63 -7.49 9.52 -7.06
CA TYR A 63 -7.76 10.70 -6.25
C TYR A 63 -8.39 10.34 -4.90
N PHE A 64 -9.28 9.36 -4.86
CA PHE A 64 -9.83 8.82 -3.61
C PHE A 64 -8.74 8.25 -2.70
N PHE A 65 -7.77 7.50 -3.24
CA PHE A 65 -6.64 7.00 -2.44
C PHE A 65 -5.73 8.13 -1.97
N LYS A 66 -5.39 9.04 -2.90
CA LYS A 66 -4.40 10.09 -2.72
C LYS A 66 -4.88 11.17 -1.76
N ALA A 67 -6.02 11.78 -2.05
CA ALA A 67 -6.57 12.91 -1.31
C ALA A 67 -7.57 12.49 -0.21
N TYR A 68 -8.09 11.27 -0.28
CA TYR A 68 -9.11 10.74 0.64
C TYR A 68 -10.23 11.75 0.98
N PRO A 69 -10.92 12.33 -0.01
CA PRO A 69 -11.97 13.31 0.21
C PRO A 69 -13.20 12.70 0.91
N ARG A 70 -14.03 13.57 1.50
CA ARG A 70 -15.39 13.18 1.91
C ARG A 70 -16.27 12.95 0.68
N LYS A 71 -17.29 12.07 0.82
CA LYS A 71 -18.18 11.66 -0.28
C LYS A 71 -18.67 12.83 -1.14
N TYR A 72 -19.23 13.88 -0.51
CA TYR A 72 -19.76 15.04 -1.22
C TYR A 72 -18.66 15.97 -1.76
N ALA A 73 -17.51 16.06 -1.10
CA ALA A 73 -16.37 16.84 -1.61
C ALA A 73 -15.80 16.23 -2.89
N ALA A 74 -15.71 14.90 -2.96
CA ALA A 74 -15.29 14.19 -4.18
C ALA A 74 -16.29 14.39 -5.33
N SER A 75 -17.58 14.24 -5.01
CA SER A 75 -18.68 14.45 -5.95
C SER A 75 -18.68 15.86 -6.55
N GLU A 76 -18.48 16.88 -5.71
CA GLU A 76 -18.38 18.28 -6.16
C GLU A 76 -17.15 18.50 -7.06
N PHE A 77 -15.98 18.00 -6.63
CA PHE A 77 -14.73 18.11 -7.40
C PHE A 77 -14.86 17.53 -8.81
N TRP A 78 -15.50 16.37 -8.93
CA TRP A 78 -15.71 15.64 -10.18
C TRP A 78 -17.03 15.96 -10.89
N MET A 79 -17.87 16.82 -10.32
CA MET A 79 -19.18 17.20 -10.87
C MET A 79 -20.07 16.01 -11.24
N VAL A 80 -20.11 14.99 -10.37
CA VAL A 80 -20.84 13.74 -10.59
C VAL A 80 -21.65 13.37 -9.35
N ASP A 81 -22.78 12.67 -9.52
CA ASP A 81 -23.58 12.18 -8.40
C ASP A 81 -22.73 11.35 -7.40
N PRO A 82 -22.89 11.58 -6.08
CA PRO A 82 -22.11 10.87 -5.06
C PRO A 82 -22.22 9.35 -5.06
N LYS A 83 -23.35 8.77 -5.49
CA LYS A 83 -23.50 7.31 -5.60
C LYS A 83 -22.74 6.79 -6.81
N THR A 84 -22.83 7.50 -7.94
CA THR A 84 -22.08 7.16 -9.16
C THR A 84 -20.57 7.18 -8.93
N HIS A 85 -20.04 8.24 -8.29
CA HIS A 85 -18.62 8.28 -7.94
C HIS A 85 -18.20 7.11 -7.05
N GLN A 86 -18.98 6.82 -6.01
CA GLN A 86 -18.67 5.70 -5.10
C GLN A 86 -18.75 4.35 -5.80
N PHE A 87 -19.74 4.13 -6.65
CA PHE A 87 -19.89 2.90 -7.42
C PHE A 87 -18.62 2.62 -8.23
N TRP A 88 -18.15 3.60 -8.99
CA TRP A 88 -16.99 3.44 -9.86
C TRP A 88 -15.68 3.29 -9.08
N VAL A 89 -15.48 4.05 -7.99
CA VAL A 89 -14.31 3.86 -7.11
C VAL A 89 -14.25 2.44 -6.59
N TRP A 90 -15.35 1.90 -6.05
CA TRP A 90 -15.36 0.56 -5.50
C TRP A 90 -15.31 -0.53 -6.57
N ARG A 91 -15.85 -0.27 -7.77
CA ARG A 91 -15.72 -1.16 -8.92
C ARG A 91 -14.26 -1.30 -9.34
N CYS A 92 -13.53 -0.19 -9.47
CA CYS A 92 -12.10 -0.20 -9.77
C CYS A 92 -11.29 -0.93 -8.69
N VAL A 93 -11.55 -0.64 -7.40
CA VAL A 93 -10.89 -1.32 -6.28
C VAL A 93 -11.11 -2.83 -6.35
N ALA A 94 -12.35 -3.28 -6.53
CA ALA A 94 -12.69 -4.70 -6.56
C ALA A 94 -12.04 -5.43 -7.73
N LEU A 95 -12.07 -4.83 -8.93
CA LEU A 95 -11.45 -5.41 -10.12
C LEU A 95 -9.91 -5.45 -9.99
N LEU A 96 -9.27 -4.37 -9.54
CA LEU A 96 -7.81 -4.36 -9.33
C LEU A 96 -7.39 -5.29 -8.21
N TYR A 97 -8.18 -5.44 -7.14
CA TYR A 97 -7.88 -6.38 -6.06
C TYR A 97 -7.85 -7.83 -6.56
N GLN A 98 -8.59 -8.15 -7.62
CA GLN A 98 -8.61 -9.47 -8.25
C GLN A 98 -7.58 -9.62 -9.37
N ALA A 99 -7.39 -8.58 -10.19
CA ALA A 99 -6.58 -8.65 -11.41
C ALA A 99 -5.12 -8.25 -11.20
N LEU A 100 -4.82 -7.41 -10.20
CA LEU A 100 -3.49 -6.88 -10.00
C LEU A 100 -2.70 -7.76 -9.03
N ASP A 101 -1.90 -8.66 -9.58
CA ASP A 101 -1.17 -9.69 -8.86
C ASP A 101 0.35 -9.59 -9.09
N THR A 102 0.90 -8.42 -8.78
CA THR A 102 2.34 -8.13 -8.91
C THR A 102 3.15 -8.58 -7.70
N ILE A 103 2.48 -8.81 -6.57
CA ILE A 103 3.09 -9.18 -5.29
C ILE A 103 3.03 -10.69 -5.16
N ARG A 104 4.16 -11.32 -5.49
CA ARG A 104 4.32 -12.77 -5.41
C ARG A 104 5.65 -13.07 -4.73
N MET A 105 5.61 -13.97 -3.75
CA MET A 105 6.80 -14.36 -3.01
C MET A 105 7.81 -15.09 -3.91
N GLU A 106 7.35 -15.80 -4.94
CA GLU A 106 8.22 -16.48 -5.91
C GLU A 106 9.07 -15.49 -6.72
N ASN A 107 8.56 -14.28 -6.95
CA ASN A 107 9.28 -13.24 -7.70
C ASN A 107 10.53 -12.73 -6.96
N ARG A 108 10.67 -13.00 -5.65
CA ARG A 108 11.85 -12.59 -4.86
C ARG A 108 13.14 -13.28 -5.31
N LEU A 109 13.02 -14.37 -6.08
CA LEU A 109 14.15 -15.16 -6.57
C LEU A 109 14.64 -14.72 -7.96
N VAL A 110 13.87 -13.86 -8.62
CA VAL A 110 14.18 -13.39 -9.98
C VAL A 110 15.38 -12.43 -9.91
N GLY A 111 16.50 -12.80 -10.53
CA GLY A 111 17.74 -11.99 -10.51
C GLY A 111 18.99 -12.72 -10.02
N GLY A 112 18.87 -13.99 -9.60
CA GLY A 112 19.97 -14.96 -9.63
C GLY A 112 21.00 -14.92 -8.49
N LEU A 113 20.83 -14.09 -7.46
CA LEU A 113 21.78 -14.08 -6.34
C LEU A 113 21.51 -15.13 -5.26
N ASN A 114 20.41 -15.90 -5.32
CA ASN A 114 20.06 -16.97 -4.36
C ASN A 114 20.16 -16.60 -2.86
N ILE A 115 20.21 -15.32 -2.53
CA ILE A 115 20.17 -14.80 -1.16
C ILE A 115 19.10 -13.70 -1.16
N PRO A 116 17.81 -14.07 -1.07
CA PRO A 116 16.75 -13.08 -0.93
C PRO A 116 17.01 -12.32 0.37
N SER A 117 17.15 -11.01 0.26
CA SER A 117 17.20 -10.13 1.42
C SER A 117 15.96 -9.27 1.36
N LEU A 118 14.87 -9.81 1.90
CA LEU A 118 13.65 -9.04 2.10
C LEU A 118 13.74 -8.34 3.46
N ALA A 119 13.41 -7.06 3.52
CA ALA A 119 13.12 -6.37 4.77
C ALA A 119 11.63 -6.45 5.08
N VAL A 120 11.29 -6.95 6.27
CA VAL A 120 9.91 -7.02 6.77
C VAL A 120 9.67 -5.92 7.80
N ASP A 121 8.55 -5.22 7.66
CA ASP A 121 8.12 -4.22 8.63
C ASP A 121 6.60 -4.05 8.65
N GLY A 122 6.10 -3.56 9.78
CA GLY A 122 4.69 -3.36 10.06
C GLY A 122 4.26 -1.89 9.98
N THR A 123 2.98 -1.66 9.71
CA THR A 123 2.39 -0.32 9.77
C THR A 123 1.00 -0.33 10.36
N GLU A 124 0.70 0.71 11.14
CA GLU A 124 -0.61 0.94 11.75
C GLU A 124 -1.37 2.02 10.97
N CYS A 125 -2.56 1.68 10.48
CA CYS A 125 -3.47 2.59 9.80
C CYS A 125 -4.63 2.98 10.73
N PRO A 126 -4.95 4.28 10.92
CA PRO A 126 -6.04 4.70 11.78
C PRO A 126 -7.42 4.29 11.24
N ILE A 127 -8.29 3.77 12.10
CA ILE A 127 -9.67 3.44 11.77
C ILE A 127 -10.65 4.19 12.65
N ARG A 128 -11.93 4.21 12.25
CA ARG A 128 -13.00 4.70 13.13
C ARG A 128 -13.19 3.77 14.32
N ARG A 129 -13.49 4.39 15.46
CA ARG A 129 -13.94 3.69 16.66
C ARG A 129 -15.23 2.93 16.35
N SER A 130 -15.24 1.62 16.61
CA SER A 130 -16.46 0.82 16.58
C SER A 130 -17.42 1.24 17.70
N ARG A 131 -18.73 1.06 17.47
CA ARG A 131 -19.76 1.21 18.52
C ARG A 131 -19.80 -0.01 19.43
N ASP A 132 -19.36 -1.15 18.93
CA ASP A 132 -19.24 -2.38 19.69
C ASP A 132 -18.01 -2.35 20.60
N ALA A 133 -18.19 -2.67 21.88
CA ALA A 133 -17.15 -2.51 22.90
C ALA A 133 -16.01 -3.52 22.74
N ASP A 134 -16.30 -4.73 22.31
CA ASP A 134 -15.28 -5.77 22.14
C ASP A 134 -14.44 -5.49 20.90
N THR A 135 -15.07 -5.12 19.79
CA THR A 135 -14.39 -4.60 18.60
C THR A 135 -13.56 -3.35 18.95
N GLN A 136 -14.07 -2.48 19.81
CA GLN A 136 -13.33 -1.31 20.25
C GLN A 136 -12.01 -1.69 20.93
N ARG A 137 -12.05 -2.62 21.89
CA ARG A 137 -10.85 -3.09 22.61
C ARG A 137 -9.87 -3.75 21.64
N LEU A 138 -10.38 -4.61 20.75
CA LEU A 138 -9.59 -5.36 19.78
C LEU A 138 -8.76 -4.44 18.87
N PHE A 139 -9.30 -3.30 18.43
CA PHE A 139 -8.57 -2.42 17.53
C PHE A 139 -7.88 -1.24 18.24
N TYR A 140 -7.95 -1.12 19.56
CA TYR A 140 -7.34 0.02 20.26
C TYR A 140 -5.84 -0.17 20.46
N SER A 141 -5.03 0.62 19.76
CA SER A 141 -3.58 0.63 19.90
C SER A 141 -3.13 1.45 21.09
N GLY A 142 -2.50 0.77 22.05
CA GLY A 142 -1.85 1.41 23.20
C GLY A 142 -0.69 2.32 22.80
N LYS A 143 -0.03 2.03 21.67
CA LYS A 143 1.10 2.80 21.10
C LYS A 143 0.62 4.09 20.43
N LYS A 144 -0.41 4.01 19.59
CA LYS A 144 -0.94 5.17 18.83
C LYS A 144 -2.03 5.95 19.57
N LYS A 145 -2.54 5.43 20.70
CA LYS A 145 -3.65 6.01 21.47
C LYS A 145 -4.90 6.26 20.63
N THR A 146 -5.15 5.40 19.65
CA THR A 146 -6.30 5.43 18.75
C THR A 146 -6.62 4.03 18.27
N HIS A 147 -7.77 3.85 17.62
CA HIS A 147 -8.10 2.58 16.97
C HIS A 147 -7.33 2.49 15.66
N THR A 148 -6.62 1.38 15.46
CA THR A 148 -5.80 1.13 14.29
C THR A 148 -6.01 -0.30 13.81
N ILE A 149 -5.65 -0.51 12.54
CA ILE A 149 -5.50 -1.82 11.93
C ILE A 149 -4.05 -1.95 11.47
N MET A 150 -3.49 -3.15 11.57
CA MET A 150 -2.09 -3.41 11.24
C MET A 150 -1.96 -4.15 9.90
N TYR A 151 -0.89 -3.83 9.20
CA TYR A 151 -0.45 -4.50 7.98
C TYR A 151 1.05 -4.71 8.03
N GLU A 152 1.52 -5.77 7.40
CA GLU A 152 2.94 -6.03 7.16
C GLU A 152 3.23 -6.09 5.67
N ILE A 153 4.44 -5.70 5.30
CA ILE A 153 4.98 -5.92 3.96
C ILE A 153 6.39 -6.50 4.06
N ALA A 154 6.77 -7.31 3.09
CA ALA A 154 8.17 -7.69 2.87
C ALA A 154 8.66 -7.11 1.53
N VAL A 155 9.80 -6.41 1.59
CA VAL A 155 10.34 -5.60 0.50
C VAL A 155 11.74 -6.06 0.17
N ASP A 156 12.05 -6.30 -1.11
CA ASP A 156 13.41 -6.60 -1.55
C ASP A 156 14.35 -5.41 -1.28
N VAL A 157 15.46 -5.64 -0.57
CA VAL A 157 16.31 -4.54 -0.10
C VAL A 157 17.22 -3.94 -1.16
N CYS A 158 17.31 -4.56 -2.34
CA CYS A 158 18.11 -4.05 -3.45
C CYS A 158 17.26 -3.24 -4.42
N THR A 159 16.08 -3.76 -4.72
CA THR A 159 15.18 -3.21 -5.71
C THR A 159 14.14 -2.31 -5.07
N GLY A 160 13.58 -2.70 -3.92
CA GLY A 160 12.43 -2.06 -3.29
C GLY A 160 11.07 -2.55 -3.83
N PHE A 161 11.02 -3.70 -4.50
CA PHE A 161 9.76 -4.35 -4.85
C PHE A 161 9.13 -5.02 -3.62
N ILE A 162 7.81 -4.93 -3.51
CA ILE A 162 7.04 -5.61 -2.47
C ILE A 162 6.77 -7.04 -2.93
N HIS A 163 7.12 -8.03 -2.12
CA HIS A 163 6.93 -9.46 -2.40
C HIS A 163 5.91 -10.13 -1.49
N HIS A 164 5.60 -9.52 -0.35
CA HIS A 164 4.58 -9.99 0.58
C HIS A 164 3.76 -8.80 1.09
N VAL A 165 2.46 -9.02 1.24
CA VAL A 165 1.52 -8.13 1.92
C VAL A 165 0.55 -8.98 2.72
N TRP A 166 0.44 -8.68 4.00
CA TRP A 166 -0.58 -9.27 4.86
C TRP A 166 -1.13 -8.23 5.82
N GLY A 167 -2.32 -8.46 6.36
CA GLY A 167 -2.86 -7.60 7.40
C GLY A 167 -4.36 -7.66 7.53
N GLY A 168 -4.93 -6.52 7.91
CA GLY A 168 -6.26 -6.52 8.51
C GLY A 168 -6.22 -6.89 10.00
N TYR A 169 -5.03 -6.81 10.61
CA TYR A 169 -4.76 -7.35 11.93
C TYR A 169 -5.12 -6.35 13.05
N PRO A 170 -5.56 -6.81 14.23
CA PRO A 170 -5.94 -5.94 15.33
C PRO A 170 -4.84 -4.99 15.80
N GLY A 171 -5.12 -3.69 15.85
CA GLY A 171 -4.18 -2.68 16.34
C GLY A 171 -3.85 -2.74 17.83
N SER A 172 -4.57 -3.54 18.62
CA SER A 172 -4.23 -3.77 20.03
C SER A 172 -3.01 -4.67 20.22
N ASP A 173 -2.62 -5.42 19.18
CA ASP A 173 -1.54 -6.37 19.23
C ASP A 173 -0.23 -5.75 18.72
N ASN A 174 0.77 -6.58 18.39
CA ASN A 174 2.11 -6.16 18.07
C ASN A 174 2.69 -6.93 16.86
N ASP A 175 3.81 -6.42 16.34
CA ASP A 175 4.40 -6.93 15.10
C ASP A 175 4.87 -8.40 15.21
N LEU A 176 5.24 -8.91 16.38
CA LEU A 176 5.61 -10.33 16.57
C LEU A 176 4.41 -11.27 16.40
N SER A 177 3.24 -10.88 16.92
CA SER A 177 2.01 -11.66 16.76
C SER A 177 1.53 -11.63 15.31
N MET A 178 1.68 -10.46 14.65
CA MET A 178 1.31 -10.25 13.26
C MET A 178 2.13 -11.14 12.31
N ILE A 179 3.47 -11.11 12.40
CA ILE A 179 4.34 -11.93 11.54
C ILE A 179 4.16 -13.43 11.75
N SER A 180 3.77 -13.84 12.96
CA SER A 180 3.44 -15.25 13.24
C SER A 180 2.09 -15.64 12.63
N ALA A 181 1.15 -14.70 12.53
CA ALA A 181 -0.17 -14.93 11.97
C ALA A 181 -0.20 -14.87 10.43
N SER A 182 0.77 -14.17 9.81
CA SER A 182 0.80 -13.97 8.36
C SER A 182 1.25 -15.18 7.57
N GLY A 183 1.95 -16.12 8.19
CA GLY A 183 2.50 -17.29 7.50
C GLY A 183 3.77 -17.00 6.70
N LEU A 184 4.32 -15.77 6.78
CA LEU A 184 5.45 -15.34 5.96
C LEU A 184 6.71 -16.18 6.22
N LEU A 185 6.95 -16.59 7.48
CA LEU A 185 8.16 -17.33 7.85
C LEU A 185 8.14 -18.77 7.32
N GLU A 186 6.95 -19.32 7.12
CA GLU A 186 6.71 -20.65 6.56
C GLU A 186 6.92 -20.70 5.04
N GLU A 187 6.93 -19.55 4.36
CA GLU A 187 7.22 -19.43 2.92
C GLU A 187 8.73 -19.34 2.61
N LEU A 188 9.58 -19.21 3.63
CA LEU A 188 11.02 -19.09 3.48
C LEU A 188 11.67 -20.45 3.20
N PHE A 189 12.66 -20.47 2.32
CA PHE A 189 13.50 -21.66 2.14
C PHE A 189 14.38 -21.91 3.35
N GLU A 190 14.85 -23.15 3.49
CA GLU A 190 15.83 -23.48 4.53
C GLU A 190 17.08 -22.59 4.40
N GLY A 191 17.41 -21.91 5.50
CA GLY A 191 18.54 -20.97 5.56
C GLY A 191 18.24 -19.56 5.02
N GLU A 192 17.09 -19.32 4.38
CA GLU A 192 16.66 -17.99 3.98
C GLU A 192 16.35 -17.12 5.22
N LYS A 193 16.72 -15.84 5.16
CA LYS A 193 16.54 -14.90 6.27
C LYS A 193 15.94 -13.59 5.79
N LEU A 194 15.05 -13.04 6.61
CA LEU A 194 14.54 -11.69 6.46
C LEU A 194 15.40 -10.69 7.25
N LEU A 195 15.34 -9.41 6.89
CA LEU A 195 15.82 -8.31 7.71
C LEU A 195 14.63 -7.69 8.44
N GLY A 196 14.76 -7.45 9.74
CA GLY A 196 13.66 -6.92 10.53
C GLY A 196 14.10 -6.04 11.69
N ASP A 197 13.12 -5.46 12.38
CA ASP A 197 13.38 -4.68 13.59
C ASP A 197 13.83 -5.53 14.78
N LYS A 198 14.44 -4.84 15.75
CA LYS A 198 14.93 -5.43 17.00
C LYS A 198 13.86 -6.20 17.77
N ILE A 199 12.57 -5.91 17.54
CA ILE A 199 11.48 -6.66 18.16
C ILE A 199 11.50 -8.14 17.73
N TYR A 200 11.96 -8.44 16.52
CA TYR A 200 12.04 -9.79 15.96
C TYR A 200 13.27 -10.60 16.37
N ARG A 201 14.09 -10.10 17.29
CA ARG A 201 15.39 -10.70 17.66
C ARG A 201 15.34 -12.15 18.18
N HIS A 202 14.14 -12.65 18.48
CA HIS A 202 13.89 -14.01 18.97
C HIS A 202 13.48 -14.97 17.85
N LEU A 203 13.38 -14.49 16.61
CA LEU A 203 13.02 -15.27 15.43
C LEU A 203 14.29 -15.56 14.65
N ASP A 204 14.67 -16.84 14.60
CA ASP A 204 15.90 -17.26 13.93
C ASP A 204 15.90 -16.89 12.44
N GLN A 205 14.73 -16.91 11.80
CA GLN A 205 14.54 -16.53 10.40
C GLN A 205 14.76 -15.02 10.14
N ILE A 206 14.90 -14.19 11.18
CA ILE A 206 14.99 -12.73 11.01
C ILE A 206 16.30 -12.20 11.59
N VAL A 207 17.11 -11.66 10.69
CA VAL A 207 18.32 -10.92 11.03
C VAL A 207 17.91 -9.53 11.53
N THR A 208 18.34 -9.22 12.76
CA THR A 208 18.07 -7.95 13.43
C THR A 208 19.37 -7.28 13.86
N PRO A 209 19.38 -5.95 14.06
CA PRO A 209 20.55 -5.27 14.61
C PRO A 209 20.91 -5.80 16.00
N THR A 210 22.21 -6.00 16.26
CA THR A 210 22.77 -6.31 17.59
C THR A 210 22.25 -5.33 18.63
N ALA A 211 21.73 -5.86 19.73
CA ALA A 211 21.16 -5.07 20.81
C ALA A 211 22.26 -4.43 21.67
N GLY A 212 22.01 -3.20 22.11
CA GLY A 212 22.96 -2.43 22.90
C GLY A 212 22.87 -0.94 22.55
N LYS A 213 23.56 -0.11 23.34
CA LYS A 213 23.77 1.29 22.99
C LYS A 213 24.99 1.37 22.07
N TRP A 214 25.03 2.33 21.15
CA TRP A 214 26.11 2.44 20.16
C TRP A 214 27.51 2.35 20.78
N TYR A 215 27.75 3.09 21.87
CA TYR A 215 29.03 3.13 22.58
C TYR A 215 29.37 1.87 23.39
N THR A 216 28.44 0.93 23.56
CA THR A 216 28.70 -0.36 24.22
C THR A 216 28.99 -1.48 23.22
N LEU A 217 28.77 -1.23 21.92
CA LEU A 217 29.02 -2.20 20.86
C LEU A 217 30.47 -2.11 20.38
N ASN A 218 31.06 -3.25 20.03
CA ASN A 218 32.37 -3.27 19.39
C ASN A 218 32.29 -2.80 17.92
N ALA A 219 33.44 -2.57 17.29
CA ALA A 219 33.49 -2.03 15.92
C ALA A 219 32.80 -2.94 14.87
N ALA A 220 32.86 -4.27 15.04
CA ALA A 220 32.21 -5.21 14.13
C ALA A 220 30.68 -5.18 14.27
N GLU A 221 30.17 -5.13 15.51
CA GLU A 221 28.74 -5.00 15.80
C GLU A 221 28.17 -3.67 15.30
N GLN A 222 28.92 -2.58 15.48
CA GLN A 222 28.57 -1.27 14.94
C GLN A 222 28.47 -1.30 13.41
N THR A 223 29.47 -1.87 12.74
CA THR A 223 29.50 -2.02 11.27
C THR A 223 28.32 -2.86 10.79
N PHE A 224 28.04 -3.99 11.46
CA PHE A 224 26.90 -4.84 11.16
C PHE A 224 25.57 -4.10 11.34
N ASN A 225 25.39 -3.36 12.43
CA ASN A 225 24.18 -2.58 12.68
C ASN A 225 23.97 -1.48 11.65
N SER A 226 25.04 -0.79 11.23
CA SER A 226 24.98 0.20 10.16
C SER A 226 24.56 -0.45 8.84
N TYR A 227 25.13 -1.62 8.51
CA TYR A 227 24.75 -2.38 7.32
C TYR A 227 23.26 -2.78 7.35
N VAL A 228 22.82 -3.47 8.42
CA VAL A 228 21.41 -3.91 8.56
C VAL A 228 20.45 -2.72 8.53
N SER A 229 20.75 -1.64 9.26
CA SER A 229 19.90 -0.45 9.28
C SER A 229 19.78 0.17 7.89
N SER A 230 20.89 0.37 7.18
CA SER A 230 20.87 0.97 5.83
C SER A 230 20.07 0.13 4.83
N ARG A 231 20.12 -1.20 4.92
CA ARG A 231 19.32 -2.08 4.07
C ARG A 231 17.84 -2.05 4.44
N ARG A 232 17.49 -1.83 5.70
CA ARG A 232 16.10 -1.73 6.14
C ARG A 232 15.44 -0.41 5.75
N GLU A 233 16.19 0.69 5.60
CA GLU A 233 15.64 2.00 5.20
C GLU A 233 14.74 1.93 3.94
N ILE A 234 14.98 0.97 3.04
CA ILE A 234 14.15 0.76 1.86
C ILE A 234 12.68 0.42 2.19
N VAL A 235 12.40 -0.33 3.27
CA VAL A 235 11.02 -0.66 3.69
C VAL A 235 10.32 0.60 4.20
N GLU A 236 11.06 1.46 4.91
CA GLU A 236 10.57 2.75 5.37
C GLU A 236 10.29 3.69 4.20
N HIS A 237 11.14 3.69 3.17
CA HIS A 237 10.90 4.44 1.93
C HIS A 237 9.65 3.94 1.19
N VAL A 238 9.46 2.63 1.08
CA VAL A 238 8.25 2.04 0.47
C VAL A 238 7.01 2.42 1.28
N PHE A 239 7.04 2.28 2.60
CA PHE A 239 5.94 2.76 3.44
C PHE A 239 5.72 4.27 3.32
N GLY A 240 6.78 5.06 3.19
CA GLY A 240 6.70 6.50 2.94
C GLY A 240 5.94 6.80 1.66
N ARG A 241 6.20 6.05 0.59
CA ARG A 241 5.46 6.14 -0.69
C ARG A 241 4.01 5.68 -0.55
N MET A 242 3.74 4.54 0.10
CA MET A 242 2.37 4.09 0.36
C MET A 242 1.58 5.11 1.19
N LYS A 243 2.23 5.72 2.18
CA LYS A 243 1.63 6.75 3.03
C LYS A 243 1.35 8.05 2.28
N GLN A 244 1.88 8.27 1.09
CA GLN A 244 1.43 9.38 0.25
C GLN A 244 -0.05 9.27 -0.11
N PHE A 245 -0.64 8.07 -0.08
CA PHE A 245 -2.07 7.84 -0.18
C PHE A 245 -2.73 8.09 1.18
N HIS A 246 -3.38 9.25 1.34
CA HIS A 246 -3.92 9.68 2.62
C HIS A 246 -4.98 8.75 3.19
N CYS A 247 -5.60 7.92 2.34
CA CYS A 247 -6.54 6.90 2.79
C CYS A 247 -5.94 5.87 3.76
N LEU A 248 -4.61 5.73 3.81
CA LEU A 248 -3.87 4.88 4.76
C LEU A 248 -3.39 5.64 6.01
N GLN A 249 -3.39 6.98 5.99
CA GLN A 249 -2.96 7.82 7.12
C GLN A 249 -4.12 8.42 7.91
N GLU A 250 -5.23 8.71 7.24
CA GLU A 250 -6.41 9.30 7.86
C GLU A 250 -7.30 8.23 8.50
N LYS A 251 -8.19 8.65 9.41
CA LYS A 251 -9.17 7.75 10.03
C LYS A 251 -10.07 7.13 8.95
N TRP A 252 -9.88 5.85 8.69
CA TRP A 252 -10.64 5.10 7.70
C TRP A 252 -12.15 5.13 7.97
N ARG A 253 -12.93 5.42 6.92
CA ARG A 253 -14.37 5.74 6.98
C ARG A 253 -15.27 4.66 6.38
N HIS A 254 -14.70 3.55 5.94
CA HIS A 254 -15.40 2.44 5.30
C HIS A 254 -15.18 1.13 6.08
N SER A 255 -15.59 -0.01 5.52
CA SER A 255 -15.45 -1.31 6.19
C SER A 255 -13.99 -1.78 6.25
N LEU A 256 -13.67 -2.69 7.18
CA LEU A 256 -12.31 -3.25 7.28
C LEU A 256 -11.91 -4.07 6.04
N PRO A 257 -12.77 -4.92 5.45
CA PRO A 257 -12.45 -5.61 4.19
C PRO A 257 -12.11 -4.64 3.06
N GLN A 258 -12.79 -3.48 2.98
CA GLN A 258 -12.45 -2.45 2.01
C GLN A 258 -11.09 -1.81 2.30
N HIS A 259 -10.68 -1.68 3.57
CA HIS A 259 -9.35 -1.19 3.89
C HIS A 259 -8.26 -2.16 3.44
N LEU A 260 -8.47 -3.47 3.68
CA LEU A 260 -7.55 -4.51 3.22
C LEU A 260 -7.42 -4.47 1.69
N ALA A 261 -8.55 -4.44 0.97
CA ALA A 261 -8.54 -4.34 -0.49
C ALA A 261 -7.78 -3.11 -0.99
N VAL A 262 -8.02 -1.94 -0.39
CA VAL A 262 -7.31 -0.70 -0.76
C VAL A 262 -5.82 -0.77 -0.44
N PHE A 263 -5.44 -1.34 0.71
CA PHE A 263 -4.04 -1.51 1.07
C PHE A 263 -3.31 -2.40 0.07
N THR A 264 -3.88 -3.56 -0.27
CA THR A 264 -3.31 -4.51 -1.24
C THR A 264 -3.24 -3.92 -2.65
N VAL A 265 -4.28 -3.20 -3.09
CA VAL A 265 -4.28 -2.53 -4.40
C VAL A 265 -3.20 -1.44 -4.44
N ILE A 266 -3.07 -0.62 -3.39
CA ILE A 266 -2.01 0.39 -3.32
C ILE A 266 -0.63 -0.25 -3.36
N ALA A 267 -0.39 -1.33 -2.59
CA ALA A 267 0.89 -2.03 -2.60
C ALA A 267 1.24 -2.53 -4.01
N ASN A 268 0.27 -3.11 -4.73
CA ASN A 268 0.49 -3.53 -6.11
C ASN A 268 0.73 -2.35 -7.06
N ILE A 269 -0.02 -1.26 -6.92
CA ILE A 269 0.20 -0.03 -7.69
C ILE A 269 1.61 0.52 -7.47
N ILE A 270 2.14 0.44 -6.24
CA ILE A 270 3.52 0.88 -5.93
C ILE A 270 4.55 0.06 -6.70
N ASN A 271 4.35 -1.25 -6.83
CA ASN A 271 5.18 -2.12 -7.66
C ASN A 271 5.08 -1.75 -9.15
N VAL A 272 3.87 -1.54 -9.67
CA VAL A 272 3.64 -1.14 -11.07
C VAL A 272 4.27 0.20 -11.40
N ASP A 273 4.07 1.20 -10.52
CA ASP A 273 4.59 2.56 -10.71
C ASP A 273 6.08 2.66 -10.42
N LYS A 274 6.72 1.58 -9.97
CA LYS A 274 8.15 1.53 -9.79
C LYS A 274 8.81 1.38 -11.16
N LYS A 275 9.64 2.36 -11.53
CA LYS A 275 10.57 2.18 -12.63
C LYS A 275 11.53 1.05 -12.24
N PRO A 276 11.84 0.08 -13.12
CA PRO A 276 12.98 -0.79 -12.90
C PRO A 276 14.17 0.12 -12.60
N SER A 277 14.69 0.05 -11.38
CA SER A 277 15.91 0.76 -11.02
C SER A 277 16.92 0.38 -12.10
N GLN A 278 17.54 1.37 -12.75
CA GLN A 278 18.70 1.08 -13.60
C GLN A 278 19.70 0.35 -12.70
N LEU A 279 19.91 -0.93 -13.00
CA LEU A 279 21.00 -1.73 -12.44
C LEU A 279 22.34 -1.06 -12.75
#